data_AF-A0A8C9P9L2-F1
#
_entry.id   AF-A0A8C9P9L2-F1
#
_cell.length_a   1.000
_cell.length_b   1.000
_cell.length_c   1.000
_cell.angle_alpha   90.00
_cell.angle_beta   90.00
_cell.angle_gamma   90.00
#
_symmetry.space_group_name_H-M   'P 1'
#
loop_
_entity.id
_entity.type
_entity.pdbx_description
1 polymer ?
#
loop_
_entity_poly.entity_id
_entity_poly.type
_entity_poly.pdbx_seq_one_letter_code
_entity_poly.pdbx_strand_id
1 'polypeptide(L)' 'PGYAGEDPKVTRAKFFIRDLFLRISTATGDGKHYCYPHFTCAVDTENIRRVFNDCRDIIQRMHLKQYELL' A
#
# COMPACT_ATOMS: atom_id res chain seq x y z
N PRO A 1 -8.71 7.55 -3.28
CA PRO A 1 -9.54 8.69 -2.81
C PRO A 1 -9.34 8.90 -1.31
N GLY A 2 -8.61 9.95 -0.93
CA GLY A 2 -8.48 10.33 0.49
C GLY A 2 -9.86 10.61 1.08
N TYR A 3 -10.08 10.23 2.34
CA TYR A 3 -11.30 10.53 3.06
C TYR A 3 -11.39 12.07 3.21
N ALA A 4 -12.09 12.73 2.28
CA ALA A 4 -12.31 14.17 2.35
C ALA A 4 -12.97 14.49 3.71
N GLY A 5 -12.31 15.31 4.53
CA GLY A 5 -12.78 15.63 5.88
C GLY A 5 -12.20 14.77 7.01
N GLU A 6 -11.18 13.94 6.78
CA GLU A 6 -10.48 13.24 7.85
C GLU A 6 -9.76 14.23 8.80
N ASP A 7 -9.88 14.01 10.11
CA ASP A 7 -9.17 14.80 11.13
C ASP A 7 -7.64 14.73 10.89
N PRO A 8 -6.94 15.88 10.80
CA PRO A 8 -5.49 15.91 10.60
C PRO A 8 -4.69 15.06 11.60
N LYS A 9 -5.18 14.89 12.84
CA LYS A 9 -4.56 14.02 13.85
C LYS A 9 -4.64 12.55 13.45
N VAL A 10 -5.77 12.12 12.91
CA VAL A 10 -5.98 10.74 12.42
C VAL A 10 -5.09 10.48 11.22
N THR A 11 -5.05 11.42 10.25
CA THR A 11 -4.14 11.32 9.10
C THR A 11 -2.68 11.23 9.58
N ARG A 12 -2.25 12.10 10.49
CA ARG A 12 -0.88 12.08 11.03
C ARG A 12 -0.55 10.74 11.70
N ALA A 13 -1.47 10.20 12.51
CA ALA A 13 -1.26 8.92 13.18
C ALA A 13 -1.13 7.75 12.18
N LYS A 14 -2.02 7.69 11.17
CA LYS A 14 -1.98 6.67 10.11
C LYS A 14 -0.64 6.66 9.37
N PHE A 15 -0.19 7.85 8.95
CA PHE A 15 1.05 7.99 8.20
C PHE A 15 2.30 7.76 9.05
N PHE A 16 2.29 8.18 10.33
CA PHE A 16 3.37 7.86 11.25
C PHE A 16 3.60 6.35 11.37
N ILE A 17 2.52 5.56 11.57
CA ILE A 17 2.62 4.10 11.66
C ILE A 17 3.12 3.51 10.34
N ARG A 18 2.55 3.93 9.20
CA ARG A 18 3.00 3.49 7.87
C ARG A 18 4.50 3.71 7.67
N ASP A 19 4.99 4.88 8.04
CA ASP A 19 6.40 5.26 7.82
C ASP A 19 7.37 4.43 8.66
N LEU A 20 6.94 3.96 9.84
CA LEU A 20 7.71 3.00 10.63
C LEU A 20 7.87 1.65 9.91
N PHE A 21 6.79 1.11 9.33
CA PHE A 21 6.86 -0.11 8.53
C PHE A 21 7.70 0.08 7.27
N LEU A 22 7.54 1.20 6.58
CA LEU A 22 8.33 1.51 5.39
C LEU A 22 9.83 1.57 5.72
N ARG A 23 10.20 2.23 6.83
CA ARG A 23 11.60 2.30 7.29
C ARG A 23 12.20 0.91 7.48
N ILE A 24 11.47 -0.01 8.09
CA ILE A 24 11.92 -1.41 8.26
C ILE A 24 12.04 -2.09 6.89
N SER A 25 11.03 -1.95 6.03
CA SER A 25 11.01 -2.59 4.71
C SER A 25 12.13 -2.15 3.79
N THR A 26 12.63 -0.92 3.95
CA THR A 26 13.74 -0.39 3.14
C THR A 26 15.11 -0.57 3.78
N ALA A 27 15.19 -0.99 5.05
CA ALA A 27 16.46 -1.08 5.79
C ALA A 27 17.37 -2.21 5.29
N THR A 28 16.80 -3.29 4.78
CA THR A 28 17.57 -4.46 4.28
C THR A 28 18.11 -4.27 2.86
N GLY A 29 17.58 -3.31 2.09
CA GLY A 29 18.21 -2.75 0.90
C GLY A 29 18.51 -3.71 -0.26
N ASP A 30 18.11 -4.97 -0.20
CA ASP A 30 18.44 -5.97 -1.21
C ASP A 30 17.66 -5.79 -2.52
N GLY A 31 16.65 -4.91 -2.54
CA GLY A 31 15.86 -4.55 -3.73
C GLY A 31 15.02 -5.70 -4.28
N LYS A 32 14.96 -6.84 -3.58
CA LYS A 32 14.27 -8.05 -4.04
C LYS A 32 12.77 -7.99 -3.79
N HIS A 33 12.33 -7.19 -2.82
CA HIS A 33 10.94 -7.08 -2.44
C HIS A 33 10.53 -5.61 -2.25
N TYR A 34 9.32 -5.30 -2.70
CA TYR A 34 8.72 -3.97 -2.57
C TYR A 34 7.58 -4.02 -1.54
N CYS A 35 7.45 -2.96 -0.75
CA CYS A 35 6.34 -2.79 0.20
C CYS A 35 5.25 -1.89 -0.41
N TYR A 36 4.01 -2.38 -0.47
CA TYR A 36 2.85 -1.66 -1.00
C TYR A 36 1.79 -1.45 0.09
N PRO A 37 1.88 -0.37 0.89
CA PRO A 37 0.98 -0.17 2.01
C PRO A 37 -0.41 0.33 1.55
N HIS A 38 -1.46 -0.26 2.11
CA HIS A 38 -2.85 0.18 1.95
C HIS A 38 -3.47 0.52 3.31
N PHE A 39 -4.12 1.69 3.41
CA PHE A 39 -4.99 1.98 4.54
C PHE A 39 -6.37 1.40 4.27
N THR A 40 -6.82 0.47 5.12
CA THR A 40 -8.06 -0.26 4.91
C THR A 40 -8.98 -0.23 6.14
N CYS A 41 -10.28 -0.35 5.88
CA CYS A 41 -11.29 -0.70 6.86
C CYS A 41 -11.81 -2.10 6.51
N ALA A 42 -11.44 -3.11 7.29
CA ALA A 42 -11.65 -4.52 6.92
C ALA A 42 -13.14 -4.93 6.78
N VAL A 43 -14.03 -4.22 7.47
CA VAL A 43 -15.48 -4.47 7.43
C VAL A 43 -16.20 -3.65 6.37
N ASP A 44 -15.51 -2.69 5.73
CA ASP A 44 -16.05 -1.90 4.63
C ASP A 44 -15.79 -2.64 3.32
N THR A 45 -16.85 -3.23 2.76
CA THR A 45 -16.78 -4.07 1.56
C THR A 45 -16.31 -3.30 0.34
N GLU A 46 -16.64 -2.01 0.23
CA GLU A 46 -16.22 -1.17 -0.89
C GLU A 46 -14.76 -0.73 -0.74
N ASN A 47 -14.29 -0.48 0.50
CA ASN A 47 -12.87 -0.28 0.77
C ASN A 47 -12.06 -1.53 0.39
N ILE A 48 -12.50 -2.72 0.83
CA ILE A 48 -11.82 -3.98 0.53
C ILE A 48 -11.83 -4.29 -0.96
N ARG A 49 -12.95 -4.07 -1.67
CA ARG A 49 -13.01 -4.25 -3.12
C ARG A 49 -11.96 -3.42 -3.86
N ARG A 50 -11.75 -2.16 -3.45
CA ARG A 50 -10.73 -1.27 -4.04
C ARG A 50 -9.31 -1.77 -3.73
N VAL A 51 -9.03 -2.11 -2.48
CA VAL A 51 -7.72 -2.65 -2.08
C VAL A 51 -7.39 -3.94 -2.85
N PHE A 52 -8.36 -4.84 -3.03
CA PHE A 52 -8.17 -6.07 -3.80
C PHE A 52 -7.91 -5.81 -5.29
N ASN A 53 -8.55 -4.80 -5.87
CA ASN A 53 -8.26 -4.38 -7.25
C ASN A 53 -6.84 -3.82 -7.37
N ASP A 54 -6.41 -2.96 -6.43
CA ASP A 54 -5.04 -2.45 -6.42
C ASP A 54 -4.02 -3.59 -6.27
N CYS A 55 -4.28 -4.55 -5.37
CA CYS A 55 -3.45 -5.74 -5.20
C CYS A 55 -3.35 -6.59 -6.49
N ARG A 56 -4.45 -6.76 -7.23
CA ARG A 56 -4.45 -7.45 -8.52
C ARG A 56 -3.50 -6.77 -9.50
N ASP A 57 -3.62 -5.46 -9.64
CA ASP A 57 -2.80 -4.68 -10.57
C ASP A 57 -1.32 -4.69 -10.18
N ILE A 58 -1.01 -4.64 -8.88
CA ILE A 58 0.36 -4.75 -8.36
C ILE A 58 0.98 -6.10 -8.74
N ILE A 59 0.27 -7.22 -8.48
CA ILE A 59 0.77 -8.57 -8.78
C ILE A 59 0.98 -8.74 -10.29
N GLN A 60 0.04 -8.26 -11.11
CA GLN A 60 0.16 -8.29 -12.57
C GLN A 60 1.37 -7.48 -13.04
N ARG A 61 1.58 -6.27 -12.52
CA ARG A 61 2.74 -5.44 -12.86
C ARG A 61 4.06 -6.08 -12.42
N MET A 62 4.11 -6.70 -11.25
CA MET A 62 5.29 -7.44 -10.80
C MET A 62 5.62 -8.59 -11.75
N HIS A 63 4.60 -9.35 -12.15
CA HIS A 63 4.76 -10.45 -13.11
C HIS A 63 5.29 -9.94 -14.45
N LEU A 64 4.69 -8.89 -15.03
CA LEU A 64 5.13 -8.32 -16.31
C LEU A 64 6.57 -7.77 -16.26
N LYS A 65 6.96 -7.10 -15.16
CA LYS A 65 8.34 -6.60 -14.96
C LYS A 65 9.37 -7.72 -14.98
N GLN A 66 9.02 -8.90 -14.46
CA GLN A 66 9.91 -10.07 -14.44
C GLN A 66 10.26 -10.56 -15.85
N TYR A 67 9.40 -10.32 -16.84
CA TYR A 67 9.60 -10.69 -18.24
C TYR A 67 10.00 -9.50 -19.12
N GLU A 68 10.35 -8.35 -18.53
CA GLU A 68 10.72 -7.13 -19.28
C GLU A 68 9.62 -6.64 -20.24
N LEU A 69 8.35 -6.91 -19.92
CA LEU A 69 7.18 -6.55 -20.73
C LEU A 69 6.58 -5.18 -20.33
N LEU A 70 7.28 -4.39 -19.52
CA LEU A 70 6.85 -3.12 -18.94
C LEU A 70 7.87 -2.00 -19.18
#